data_AF-A0A246GFR6-F1
#
_entry.id   AF-A0A246GFR6-F1
#
_cell.length_a   1.000
_cell.length_b   1.000
_cell.length_c   1.000
_cell.angle_alpha   90.00
_cell.angle_beta   90.00
_cell.angle_gamma   90.00
#
_symmetry.space_group_name_H-M   'P 1'
#
loop_
_entity.id
_entity.type
_entity.pdbx_description
1 polymer ?
#
loop_
_entity_poly.entity_id
_entity_poly.type
_entity_poly.pdbx_seq_one_letter_code
_entity_poly.pdbx_strand_id
1 'polypeptide(L)'
;MSDQIKPEKITKPIQLLAAWLLGLILINASFLTAASQIIKPDWASGLLVIACVVNVPLFLISIFLLQTKFRPEMQEDTYYSKYLERKYNGKNESQASKTQQIDIEKERKATAEIISKELGDIQPPEKKAKIEDILKNRDKEKLKKKIGDSRALSQLFLHEDKWELFVETWKKDKSFNRDIEELYFFDAIKGDINNPEKISLTKIGKEIAENLSEEKLLWNQKHKSII
;
A
#
# COMPACT_ATOMS: atom_id res chain seq x y z
N MET A 1 11.51 -34.33 11.60
CA MET A 1 10.75 -33.14 11.12
C MET A 1 11.73 -32.01 11.00
N SER A 2 12.21 -31.75 9.78
CA SER A 2 13.15 -30.65 9.52
C SER A 2 12.33 -29.42 9.14
N ASP A 3 12.16 -28.49 10.08
CA ASP A 3 11.57 -27.18 9.80
C ASP A 3 12.45 -26.44 8.79
N GLN A 4 11.98 -26.34 7.55
CA GLN A 4 12.60 -25.51 6.53
C GLN A 4 12.45 -24.05 6.95
N ILE A 5 13.55 -23.44 7.37
CA ILE A 5 13.61 -22.00 7.63
C ILE A 5 13.23 -21.27 6.33
N LYS A 6 12.02 -20.69 6.29
CA LYS A 6 11.52 -19.90 5.15
C LYS A 6 12.20 -18.53 5.16
N PRO A 7 13.18 -18.25 4.29
CA PRO A 7 13.97 -17.01 4.33
C PRO A 7 13.11 -15.78 4.05
N GLU A 8 12.02 -15.97 3.31
CA GLU A 8 11.03 -14.95 2.92
C GLU A 8 10.26 -14.34 4.10
N LYS A 9 10.29 -14.96 5.29
CA LYS A 9 9.65 -14.43 6.51
C LYS A 9 10.60 -13.61 7.40
N ILE A 10 11.87 -13.45 7.01
CA ILE A 10 12.85 -12.61 7.71
C ILE A 10 12.70 -11.17 7.22
N THR A 11 11.53 -10.58 7.43
CA THR A 11 11.22 -9.21 6.97
C THR A 11 11.40 -8.17 8.06
N LYS A 12 11.58 -8.60 9.32
CA LYS A 12 11.76 -7.65 10.42
C LYS A 12 13.25 -7.31 10.59
N PRO A 13 13.62 -6.01 10.62
CA PRO A 13 14.98 -5.53 10.92
C PRO A 13 15.64 -6.23 12.11
N ILE A 14 14.81 -6.56 13.11
CA ILE A 14 15.20 -7.20 14.36
C ILE A 14 15.67 -8.65 14.15
N GLN A 15 15.09 -9.39 13.20
CA GLN A 15 15.48 -10.78 12.93
C GLN A 15 16.82 -10.87 12.19
N LEU A 16 17.09 -9.93 11.27
CA LEU A 16 18.39 -9.84 10.62
C LEU A 16 19.48 -9.49 11.65
N LEU A 17 19.21 -8.55 12.56
CA LEU A 17 20.12 -8.23 13.67
C LEU A 17 20.39 -9.44 14.57
N ALA A 18 19.37 -10.25 14.88
CA ALA A 18 19.52 -11.46 15.67
C ALA A 18 20.41 -12.51 14.97
N ALA A 19 20.26 -12.68 13.65
CA ALA A 19 21.11 -13.57 12.86
C ALA A 19 22.58 -13.13 12.86
N TRP A 20 22.83 -11.82 12.70
CA TRP A 20 24.19 -11.27 12.78
C TRP A 20 24.81 -11.41 14.17
N LEU A 21 24.02 -11.23 15.24
CA LEU A 21 24.47 -11.44 16.61
C LEU A 21 24.84 -12.90 16.88
N LEU A 22 24.02 -13.84 16.39
CA LEU A 22 24.32 -15.27 16.48
C LEU A 22 25.60 -15.62 15.72
N GLY A 23 25.80 -15.05 14.53
CA GLY A 23 27.03 -15.18 13.76
C GLY A 23 28.26 -14.65 14.51
N LEU A 24 28.16 -13.49 15.16
CA LEU A 24 29.24 -12.93 15.97
C LEU A 24 29.63 -13.84 17.14
N ILE A 25 28.62 -14.37 17.86
CA ILE A 25 28.84 -15.31 18.96
C ILE A 25 29.56 -16.56 18.45
N LEU A 26 29.14 -17.10 17.31
CA LEU A 26 29.73 -18.29 16.72
C LEU A 26 31.20 -18.07 16.31
N ILE A 27 31.51 -16.92 15.70
CA ILE A 27 32.87 -16.56 15.27
C ILE A 27 33.78 -16.33 16.49
N ASN A 28 33.31 -15.62 17.50
CA ASN A 28 34.09 -15.39 18.71
C ASN A 28 34.33 -16.69 19.49
N ALA A 29 33.32 -17.58 19.54
CA ALA A 29 33.47 -18.91 20.12
C ALA A 29 34.49 -19.76 19.35
N SER A 30 34.50 -19.70 18.01
CA SER A 30 35.47 -20.44 17.20
C SER A 30 36.89 -19.89 17.36
N PHE A 31 37.06 -18.56 17.44
CA PHE A 31 38.36 -17.93 17.70
C PHE A 31 38.90 -18.28 19.08
N LEU A 32 38.06 -18.26 20.12
CA LEU A 32 38.48 -18.63 21.46
C LEU A 32 38.80 -20.13 21.58
N THR A 33 38.03 -20.98 20.89
CA THR A 33 38.29 -22.43 20.82
C THR A 33 39.57 -22.73 20.04
N ALA A 34 39.85 -22.00 18.96
CA ALA A 34 41.11 -22.14 18.23
C ALA A 34 42.30 -21.64 19.07
N ALA A 35 42.12 -20.52 19.79
CA ALA A 35 43.13 -19.96 20.67
C ALA A 35 43.50 -20.91 21.82
N SER A 36 42.54 -21.70 22.33
CA SER A 36 42.80 -22.68 23.39
C SER A 36 43.47 -23.97 22.90
N GLN A 37 43.41 -24.26 21.60
CA GLN A 37 44.04 -25.44 20.99
C GLN A 37 45.43 -25.15 20.38
N ILE A 38 45.74 -23.89 20.09
CA ILE A 38 47.06 -23.49 19.59
C ILE A 38 48.08 -23.48 20.73
N ILE A 39 49.00 -24.45 20.70
CA ILE A 39 50.09 -24.60 21.66
C ILE A 39 51.36 -23.86 21.18
N LYS A 40 51.57 -23.75 19.86
CA LYS A 40 52.64 -22.94 19.24
C LYS A 40 52.18 -22.43 17.87
N PRO A 41 52.57 -21.21 17.46
CA PRO A 41 53.32 -20.21 18.21
C PRO A 41 52.44 -19.37 19.17
N ASP A 42 53.00 -18.95 20.31
CA ASP A 42 52.25 -18.33 21.43
C ASP A 42 51.56 -17.00 21.05
N TRP A 43 52.12 -16.26 20.09
CA TRP A 43 51.54 -14.99 19.62
C TRP A 43 50.22 -15.19 18.88
N ALA A 44 49.98 -16.36 18.28
CA ALA A 44 48.78 -16.63 17.50
C ALA A 44 47.53 -16.73 18.39
N SER A 45 47.66 -17.35 19.57
CA SER A 45 46.57 -17.41 20.56
C SER A 45 46.22 -16.02 21.08
N GLY A 46 47.23 -15.21 21.43
CA GLY A 46 47.03 -13.82 21.86
C GLY A 46 46.38 -12.94 20.79
N LEU A 47 46.78 -13.11 19.52
CA LEU A 47 46.19 -12.38 18.39
C LEU A 47 44.70 -12.71 18.21
N LEU A 48 44.31 -13.99 18.34
CA LEU A 48 42.90 -14.43 18.24
C LEU A 48 42.04 -13.85 19.37
N VAL A 49 42.57 -13.77 20.59
CA VAL A 49 41.88 -13.16 21.73
C VAL A 49 41.69 -11.66 21.51
N ILE A 50 42.72 -10.95 21.05
CA ILE A 50 42.62 -9.52 20.71
C ILE A 50 41.61 -9.31 19.58
N ALA A 51 41.64 -10.15 18.55
CA ALA A 51 40.68 -10.09 17.45
C ALA A 51 39.24 -10.26 17.94
N CYS A 52 38.99 -11.20 18.87
CA CYS A 52 37.69 -11.42 19.50
C CYS A 52 37.21 -10.18 20.28
N VAL A 53 38.10 -9.56 21.07
CA VAL A 53 37.79 -8.34 21.85
C VAL A 53 37.48 -7.15 20.94
N VAL A 54 38.22 -6.97 19.84
CA VAL A 54 38.01 -5.87 18.88
C VAL A 54 36.77 -6.10 18.01
N ASN A 55 36.40 -7.37 17.77
CA ASN A 55 35.23 -7.70 16.95
C ASN A 55 33.92 -7.16 17.54
N VAL A 56 33.78 -7.19 18.87
CA VAL A 56 32.58 -6.74 19.59
C VAL A 56 32.30 -5.23 19.38
N PRO A 57 33.22 -4.29 19.70
CA PRO A 57 32.98 -2.87 19.46
C PRO A 57 32.86 -2.54 17.96
N LEU A 58 33.61 -3.20 17.08
CA LEU A 58 33.48 -3.01 15.62
C LEU A 58 32.08 -3.39 15.12
N PHE A 59 31.54 -4.50 15.63
CA PHE A 59 30.19 -4.95 15.33
C PHE A 59 29.12 -3.99 15.87
N LEU A 60 29.28 -3.50 17.10
CA LEU A 60 28.36 -2.52 17.68
C LEU A 60 28.35 -1.20 16.90
N ILE A 61 29.52 -0.70 16.46
CA ILE A 61 29.63 0.48 15.60
C ILE A 61 28.93 0.22 14.26
N SER A 62 29.11 -0.96 13.67
CA SER A 62 28.48 -1.34 12.40
C SER A 62 26.96 -1.39 12.52
N ILE A 63 26.43 -1.98 13.60
CA ILE A 63 24.99 -1.95 13.93
C ILE A 63 24.52 -0.52 14.14
N PHE A 64 25.26 0.29 14.90
CA PHE A 64 24.90 1.67 15.18
C PHE A 64 24.82 2.51 13.90
N LEU A 65 25.78 2.35 12.99
CA LEU A 65 25.77 2.99 11.67
C LEU A 65 24.57 2.50 10.84
N LEU A 66 24.25 1.22 10.88
CA LEU A 66 23.10 0.65 10.18
C LEU A 66 21.77 1.23 10.71
N GLN A 67 21.65 1.35 12.03
CA GLN A 67 20.47 1.89 12.70
C GLN A 67 20.31 3.41 12.60
N THR A 68 21.39 4.17 12.37
CA THR A 68 21.35 5.64 12.32
C THR A 68 21.39 6.18 10.90
N LYS A 69 22.27 5.64 10.04
CA LYS A 69 22.48 6.09 8.67
C LYS A 69 21.57 5.41 7.66
N PHE A 70 21.33 4.11 7.83
CA PHE A 70 20.54 3.30 6.89
C PHE A 70 19.10 3.07 7.35
N ARG A 71 18.67 3.67 8.46
CA ARG A 71 17.25 3.68 8.89
C ARG A 71 16.28 4.24 7.84
N PRO A 72 16.60 5.32 7.10
CA PRO A 72 15.72 5.81 6.05
C PRO A 72 15.65 4.83 4.87
N GLU A 73 16.78 4.21 4.51
CA GLU A 73 16.89 3.24 3.42
C GLU A 73 16.13 1.96 3.77
N MET A 74 16.30 1.38 4.96
CA MET A 74 15.58 0.19 5.44
C MET A 74 14.08 0.39 5.69
N GLN A 75 13.60 1.64 5.66
CA GLN A 75 12.20 1.97 5.46
C GLN A 75 11.91 2.04 3.96
N GLU A 76 12.35 1.02 3.22
CA GLU A 76 12.20 0.94 1.76
C GLU A 76 10.74 1.07 1.35
N ASP A 77 9.75 0.92 2.21
CA ASP A 77 8.37 1.28 1.85
C ASP A 77 8.25 2.75 1.41
N THR A 78 8.99 3.69 2.00
CA THR A 78 8.96 5.11 1.62
C THR A 78 9.80 5.41 0.37
N TYR A 79 10.97 4.78 0.22
CA TYR A 79 11.85 4.99 -0.93
C TYR A 79 11.48 4.16 -2.15
N TYR A 80 10.95 2.95 -1.96
CA TYR A 80 10.32 2.13 -2.99
C TYR A 80 9.02 2.77 -3.46
N SER A 81 8.17 3.29 -2.56
CA SER A 81 7.02 4.09 -2.99
C SER A 81 7.45 5.32 -3.80
N LYS A 82 8.48 6.05 -3.38
CA LYS A 82 9.01 7.21 -4.14
C LYS A 82 9.80 6.85 -5.40
N TYR A 83 10.42 5.68 -5.45
CA TYR A 83 11.14 5.16 -6.63
C TYR A 83 10.18 4.58 -7.64
N LEU A 84 9.15 3.86 -7.20
CA LEU A 84 7.99 3.48 -8.00
C LEU A 84 7.29 4.74 -8.51
N GLU A 85 6.92 5.68 -7.64
CA GLU A 85 6.31 6.95 -8.03
C GLU A 85 7.17 7.70 -9.05
N ARG A 86 8.51 7.77 -8.89
CA ARG A 86 9.38 8.36 -9.93
C ARG A 86 9.52 7.53 -11.21
N LYS A 87 9.52 6.20 -11.11
CA LYS A 87 9.63 5.29 -12.26
C LYS A 87 8.32 5.20 -13.06
N TYR A 88 7.17 5.39 -12.40
CA TYR A 88 5.83 5.31 -12.98
C TYR A 88 5.23 6.69 -13.31
N ASN A 89 5.49 7.76 -12.53
CA ASN A 89 5.13 9.13 -12.94
C ASN A 89 6.04 9.69 -14.03
N GLY A 90 7.24 9.12 -14.21
CA GLY A 90 8.21 9.62 -15.19
C GLY A 90 7.94 9.17 -16.63
N LYS A 91 7.31 8.01 -16.84
CA LYS A 91 7.03 7.44 -18.18
C LYS A 91 5.81 6.52 -18.14
N ASN A 92 4.71 6.97 -18.72
CA ASN A 92 3.54 6.19 -19.18
C ASN A 92 2.48 5.82 -18.11
N GLU A 93 1.54 6.75 -17.90
CA GLU A 93 0.25 6.55 -17.21
C GLU A 93 -0.65 5.45 -17.82
N SER A 94 -0.31 4.87 -18.97
CA SER A 94 -1.20 3.94 -19.70
C SER A 94 -0.87 2.45 -19.59
N GLN A 95 0.26 2.05 -18.97
CA GLN A 95 0.66 0.63 -18.90
C GLN A 95 0.63 0.00 -17.49
N ALA A 96 0.79 0.80 -16.42
CA ALA A 96 0.76 0.29 -15.04
C ALA A 96 -0.58 -0.37 -14.67
N SER A 97 -1.69 0.15 -15.21
CA SER A 97 -3.04 -0.37 -14.94
C SER A 97 -3.28 -1.76 -15.51
N LYS A 98 -2.57 -2.17 -16.59
CA LYS A 98 -2.72 -3.52 -17.18
C LYS A 98 -1.92 -4.57 -16.41
N THR A 99 -0.70 -4.27 -15.99
CA THR A 99 0.14 -5.24 -15.26
C THR A 99 -0.39 -5.49 -13.85
N GLN A 100 -0.88 -4.45 -13.16
CA GLN A 100 -1.55 -4.61 -11.87
C GLN A 100 -2.86 -5.42 -11.97
N GLN A 101 -3.63 -5.28 -13.06
CA GLN A 101 -4.82 -6.10 -13.29
C GLN A 101 -4.49 -7.59 -13.50
N ILE A 102 -3.38 -7.91 -14.19
CA ILE A 102 -3.01 -9.30 -14.50
C ILE A 102 -2.54 -10.06 -13.25
N ASP A 103 -1.76 -9.41 -12.36
CA ASP A 103 -1.25 -10.05 -11.15
C ASP A 103 -2.33 -10.15 -10.05
N ILE A 104 -3.17 -9.12 -9.90
CA ILE A 104 -4.32 -9.16 -8.97
C ILE A 104 -5.35 -10.20 -9.44
N GLU A 105 -5.54 -10.39 -10.75
CA GLU A 105 -6.46 -11.41 -11.25
C GLU A 105 -5.92 -12.84 -11.12
N LYS A 106 -4.60 -13.04 -11.25
CA LYS A 106 -3.94 -14.32 -10.95
C LYS A 106 -4.07 -14.69 -9.47
N GLU A 107 -3.82 -13.75 -8.57
CA GLU A 107 -4.00 -13.98 -7.13
C GLU A 107 -5.47 -14.21 -6.78
N ARG A 108 -6.41 -13.49 -7.41
CA ARG A 108 -7.85 -13.73 -7.24
C ARG A 108 -8.26 -15.11 -7.74
N LYS A 109 -7.72 -15.60 -8.85
CA LYS A 109 -8.00 -16.95 -9.37
C LYS A 109 -7.41 -18.04 -8.49
N ALA A 110 -6.17 -17.89 -8.03
CA ALA A 110 -5.55 -18.81 -7.08
C ALA A 110 -6.31 -18.85 -5.74
N THR A 111 -6.74 -17.69 -5.25
CA THR A 111 -7.54 -17.57 -4.03
C THR A 111 -8.95 -18.14 -4.22
N ALA A 112 -9.58 -17.91 -5.37
CA ALA A 112 -10.88 -18.49 -5.70
C ALA A 112 -10.82 -20.02 -5.85
N GLU A 113 -9.72 -20.55 -6.39
CA GLU A 113 -9.49 -21.99 -6.54
C GLU A 113 -9.26 -22.66 -5.17
N ILE A 114 -8.47 -22.04 -4.29
CA ILE A 114 -8.29 -22.47 -2.90
C ILE A 114 -9.62 -22.43 -2.13
N ILE A 115 -10.37 -21.34 -2.27
CA ILE A 115 -11.70 -21.17 -1.67
C ILE A 115 -12.69 -22.21 -2.21
N SER A 116 -12.65 -22.53 -3.51
CA SER A 116 -13.51 -23.56 -4.11
C SER A 116 -13.13 -24.99 -3.70
N LYS A 117 -11.86 -25.21 -3.35
CA LYS A 117 -11.34 -26.49 -2.84
C LYS A 117 -11.61 -26.69 -1.35
N GLU A 118 -11.64 -25.60 -0.56
CA GLU A 118 -12.04 -25.62 0.86
C GLU A 118 -13.56 -25.64 1.06
N LEU A 119 -14.34 -25.07 0.14
CA LEU A 119 -15.81 -25.12 0.14
C LEU A 119 -16.33 -26.34 -0.64
N GLY A 120 -15.83 -27.52 -0.29
CA GLY A 120 -16.44 -28.77 -0.71
C GLY A 120 -17.89 -28.81 -0.23
N ASP A 121 -18.80 -28.67 -1.19
CA ASP A 121 -20.25 -28.87 -1.13
C ASP A 121 -21.05 -28.08 -0.06
N ILE A 122 -22.24 -27.61 -0.48
CA ILE A 122 -23.31 -27.00 0.34
C ILE A 122 -23.16 -25.47 0.57
N GLN A 123 -24.05 -24.68 -0.04
CA GLN A 123 -25.02 -23.83 0.71
C GLN A 123 -26.00 -23.03 -0.20
N PRO A 124 -27.23 -22.74 0.29
CA PRO A 124 -28.44 -22.45 -0.50
C PRO A 124 -28.46 -21.06 -1.18
N PRO A 125 -29.33 -20.84 -2.20
CA PRO A 125 -29.43 -19.59 -2.96
C PRO A 125 -29.69 -18.33 -2.12
N GLU A 126 -30.29 -18.46 -0.94
CA GLU A 126 -30.59 -17.34 -0.04
C GLU A 126 -29.35 -16.69 0.60
N LYS A 127 -28.30 -17.47 0.88
CA LYS A 127 -27.06 -16.92 1.48
C LYS A 127 -26.20 -16.19 0.44
N LYS A 128 -26.22 -16.61 -0.82
CA LYS A 128 -25.51 -15.91 -1.91
C LYS A 128 -26.05 -14.51 -2.13
N ALA A 129 -27.37 -14.36 -2.18
CA ALA A 129 -28.02 -13.05 -2.32
C ALA A 129 -27.71 -12.12 -1.14
N LYS A 130 -27.72 -12.64 0.09
CA LYS A 130 -27.38 -11.86 1.29
C LYS A 130 -25.91 -11.44 1.33
N ILE A 131 -25.00 -12.31 0.88
CA ILE A 131 -23.57 -11.97 0.78
C ILE A 131 -23.35 -10.92 -0.33
N GLU A 132 -24.03 -11.03 -1.46
CA GLU A 132 -23.94 -10.05 -2.54
C GLU A 132 -24.47 -8.67 -2.12
N ASP A 133 -25.55 -8.63 -1.34
CA ASP A 133 -26.09 -7.40 -0.76
C ASP A 133 -25.13 -6.78 0.27
N ILE A 134 -24.54 -7.59 1.16
CA ILE A 134 -23.54 -7.12 2.13
C ILE A 134 -22.29 -6.54 1.44
N LEU A 135 -21.84 -7.17 0.35
CA LEU A 135 -20.68 -6.69 -0.41
C LEU A 135 -21.00 -5.37 -1.13
N LYS A 136 -22.17 -5.29 -1.81
CA LYS A 136 -22.62 -4.04 -2.45
C LYS A 136 -22.75 -2.91 -1.44
N ASN A 137 -23.33 -3.16 -0.26
CA ASN A 137 -23.50 -2.15 0.78
C ASN A 137 -22.15 -1.72 1.40
N ARG A 138 -21.22 -2.65 1.61
CA ARG A 138 -19.87 -2.33 2.11
C ARG A 138 -19.09 -1.45 1.13
N ASP A 139 -19.19 -1.75 -0.17
CA ASP A 139 -18.49 -0.99 -1.20
C ASP A 139 -19.14 0.38 -1.40
N LYS A 140 -20.48 0.47 -1.35
CA LYS A 140 -21.22 1.75 -1.34
C LYS A 140 -20.84 2.65 -0.16
N GLU A 141 -20.74 2.12 1.05
CA GLU A 141 -20.33 2.90 2.24
C GLU A 141 -18.89 3.41 2.14
N LYS A 142 -17.97 2.58 1.63
CA LYS A 142 -16.59 3.01 1.37
C LYS A 142 -16.52 4.10 0.31
N LEU A 143 -17.28 3.95 -0.78
CA LEU A 143 -17.37 4.93 -1.86
C LEU A 143 -17.93 6.24 -1.31
N LYS A 144 -19.08 6.19 -0.61
CA LYS A 144 -19.72 7.35 0.03
C LYS A 144 -18.76 8.11 0.94
N LYS A 145 -17.93 7.41 1.73
CA LYS A 145 -16.90 8.05 2.58
C LYS A 145 -15.78 8.71 1.78
N LYS A 146 -15.44 8.19 0.60
CA LYS A 146 -14.34 8.69 -0.24
C LYS A 146 -14.77 9.85 -1.14
N ILE A 147 -15.92 9.72 -1.82
CA ILE A 147 -16.39 10.71 -2.79
C ILE A 147 -17.47 11.64 -2.24
N GLY A 148 -18.02 11.40 -1.05
CA GLY A 148 -19.17 12.16 -0.54
C GLY A 148 -18.85 13.60 -0.12
N ASP A 149 -17.59 13.90 0.15
CA ASP A 149 -17.11 15.27 0.39
C ASP A 149 -16.63 15.95 -0.90
N SER A 150 -16.76 15.31 -2.06
CA SER A 150 -16.40 15.88 -3.34
C SER A 150 -17.35 17.02 -3.71
N ARG A 151 -16.77 18.17 -4.02
CA ARG A 151 -17.54 19.32 -4.50
C ARG A 151 -18.02 19.10 -5.92
N ALA A 152 -17.17 18.47 -6.76
CA ALA A 152 -17.51 18.13 -8.13
C ALA A 152 -18.75 17.24 -8.20
N LEU A 153 -18.86 16.24 -7.31
CA LEU A 153 -20.02 15.35 -7.24
C LEU A 153 -21.32 16.12 -6.97
N SER A 154 -21.28 17.01 -5.99
CA SER A 154 -22.43 17.82 -5.58
C SER A 154 -22.88 18.78 -6.69
N GLN A 155 -21.93 19.44 -7.36
CA GLN A 155 -22.22 20.38 -8.44
C GLN A 155 -22.74 19.68 -9.69
N LEU A 156 -22.12 18.55 -10.07
CA LEU A 156 -22.54 17.76 -11.22
C LEU A 156 -23.92 17.12 -11.01
N PHE A 157 -24.27 16.77 -9.77
CA PHE A 157 -25.58 16.22 -9.42
C PHE A 157 -26.70 17.28 -9.43
N LEU A 158 -26.44 18.48 -8.90
CA LEU A 158 -27.47 19.51 -8.71
C LEU A 158 -27.60 20.47 -9.90
N HIS A 159 -26.51 20.68 -10.63
CA HIS A 159 -26.39 21.69 -11.67
C HIS A 159 -25.66 21.13 -12.90
N GLU A 160 -26.14 19.98 -13.39
CA GLU A 160 -25.63 19.34 -14.62
C GLU A 160 -25.67 20.33 -15.81
N ASP A 161 -26.69 21.20 -15.86
CA ASP A 161 -26.90 22.23 -16.88
C ASP A 161 -25.85 23.36 -16.87
N LYS A 162 -25.21 23.61 -15.72
CA LYS A 162 -24.21 24.68 -15.54
C LYS A 162 -22.81 24.15 -15.29
N TRP A 163 -22.60 22.86 -15.53
CA TRP A 163 -21.33 22.19 -15.24
C TRP A 163 -20.15 22.85 -15.95
N GLU A 164 -20.31 23.22 -17.23
CA GLU A 164 -19.28 23.91 -18.02
C GLU A 164 -18.79 25.21 -17.34
N LEU A 165 -19.71 25.99 -16.76
CA LEU A 165 -19.38 27.24 -16.04
C LEU A 165 -18.59 26.97 -14.75
N PHE A 166 -18.93 25.90 -14.03
CA PHE A 166 -18.18 25.49 -12.84
C PHE A 166 -16.79 24.99 -13.22
N VAL A 167 -16.66 24.20 -14.28
CA VAL A 167 -15.37 23.76 -14.77
C VAL A 167 -14.51 24.96 -15.16
N GLU A 168 -15.05 25.92 -15.91
CA GLU A 168 -14.28 27.10 -16.32
C GLU A 168 -13.80 27.94 -15.13
N THR A 169 -14.67 28.10 -14.12
CA THR A 169 -14.36 28.88 -12.91
C THR A 169 -13.31 28.19 -12.04
N TRP A 170 -13.33 26.85 -11.96
CA TRP A 170 -12.57 26.08 -10.98
C TRP A 170 -11.46 25.20 -11.59
N LYS A 171 -11.25 25.22 -12.92
CA LYS A 171 -10.18 24.45 -13.60
C LYS A 171 -8.77 24.69 -13.07
N LYS A 172 -8.52 25.86 -12.47
CA LYS A 172 -7.23 26.23 -11.87
C LYS A 172 -7.08 25.75 -10.42
N ASP A 173 -8.17 25.32 -9.79
CA ASP A 173 -8.18 24.81 -8.42
C ASP A 173 -7.73 23.34 -8.39
N LYS A 174 -6.63 23.08 -7.68
CA LYS A 174 -6.08 21.72 -7.53
C LYS A 174 -7.03 20.78 -6.78
N SER A 175 -7.81 21.30 -5.84
CA SER A 175 -8.76 20.48 -5.10
C SER A 175 -9.91 20.02 -6.00
N PHE A 176 -10.40 20.90 -6.88
CA PHE A 176 -11.46 20.57 -7.83
C PHE A 176 -11.02 19.52 -8.85
N ASN A 177 -9.79 19.64 -9.37
CA ASN A 177 -9.25 18.64 -10.30
C ASN A 177 -9.06 17.28 -9.62
N ARG A 178 -8.58 17.25 -8.37
CA ARG A 178 -8.48 16.02 -7.58
C ARG A 178 -9.84 15.37 -7.35
N ASP A 179 -10.88 16.17 -7.08
CA ASP A 179 -12.25 15.67 -6.92
C ASP A 179 -12.73 14.96 -8.19
N ILE A 180 -12.44 15.51 -9.37
CA ILE A 180 -12.79 14.89 -10.67
C ILE A 180 -12.02 13.58 -10.88
N GLU A 181 -10.71 13.57 -10.62
CA GLU A 181 -9.88 12.37 -10.72
C GLU A 181 -10.38 11.25 -9.80
N GLU A 182 -10.70 11.57 -8.55
CA GLU A 182 -11.24 10.61 -7.59
C GLU A 182 -12.60 10.06 -8.05
N LEU A 183 -13.50 10.92 -8.53
CA LEU A 183 -14.78 10.49 -9.08
C LEU A 183 -14.62 9.57 -10.29
N TYR A 184 -13.65 9.84 -11.16
CA TYR A 184 -13.35 9.00 -12.31
C TYR A 184 -12.78 7.66 -11.87
N PHE A 185 -11.83 7.67 -10.92
CA PHE A 185 -11.22 6.45 -10.38
C PHE A 185 -12.24 5.50 -9.76
N PHE A 186 -13.28 6.06 -9.12
CA PHE A 186 -14.36 5.30 -8.51
C PHE A 186 -15.55 5.01 -9.44
N ASP A 187 -15.41 5.27 -10.74
CA ASP A 187 -16.45 5.04 -11.76
C ASP A 187 -17.77 5.78 -11.46
N ALA A 188 -17.70 6.88 -10.71
CA ALA A 188 -18.85 7.73 -10.38
C ALA A 188 -19.20 8.70 -11.53
N ILE A 189 -18.24 8.99 -12.40
CA ILE A 189 -18.39 9.87 -13.56
C ILE A 189 -17.86 9.20 -14.84
N LYS A 190 -18.42 9.59 -15.98
CA LYS A 190 -17.98 9.19 -17.32
C LYS A 190 -17.65 10.43 -18.16
N GLY A 191 -16.62 10.34 -18.98
CA GLY A 191 -16.15 11.44 -19.84
C GLY A 191 -14.64 11.44 -19.99
N ASP A 192 -14.10 12.52 -20.55
CA ASP A 192 -12.66 12.73 -20.66
C ASP A 192 -12.19 13.59 -19.48
N ILE A 193 -11.27 13.07 -18.66
CA ILE A 193 -10.69 13.80 -17.53
C ILE A 193 -9.93 15.05 -18.00
N ASN A 194 -9.32 14.99 -19.19
CA ASN A 194 -8.58 16.11 -19.78
C ASN A 194 -9.52 17.19 -20.32
N ASN A 195 -10.79 16.86 -20.53
CA ASN A 195 -11.83 17.79 -20.92
C ASN A 195 -13.03 17.71 -19.98
N PRO A 196 -12.89 18.24 -18.75
CA PRO A 196 -13.89 18.06 -17.70
C PRO A 196 -15.25 18.66 -18.01
N GLU A 197 -15.35 19.55 -19.00
CA GLU A 197 -16.60 20.18 -19.45
C GLU A 197 -17.65 19.15 -19.92
N LYS A 198 -17.22 18.00 -20.46
CA LYS A 198 -18.10 16.97 -21.05
C LYS A 198 -18.30 15.75 -20.15
N ILE A 199 -18.12 15.91 -18.85
CA ILE A 199 -18.29 14.83 -17.88
C ILE A 199 -19.76 14.73 -17.45
N SER A 200 -20.23 13.51 -17.19
CA SER A 200 -21.57 13.24 -16.65
C SER A 200 -21.53 12.13 -15.61
N LEU A 201 -22.52 12.09 -14.72
CA LEU A 201 -22.59 11.05 -13.69
C LEU A 201 -22.95 9.69 -14.29
N THR A 202 -22.29 8.63 -13.80
CA THR A 202 -22.71 7.25 -14.05
C THR A 202 -23.91 6.89 -13.19
N LYS A 203 -24.51 5.71 -13.43
CA LYS A 203 -25.60 5.20 -12.60
C LYS A 203 -25.20 5.10 -11.12
N ILE A 204 -23.95 4.69 -10.85
CA ILE A 204 -23.39 4.56 -9.50
C ILE A 204 -23.19 5.95 -8.88
N GLY A 205 -22.64 6.90 -9.63
CA GLY A 205 -22.47 8.27 -9.15
C GLY A 205 -23.79 8.96 -8.80
N LYS A 206 -24.83 8.77 -9.63
CA LYS A 206 -26.18 9.30 -9.36
C LYS A 206 -26.78 8.68 -8.09
N GLU A 207 -26.74 7.35 -7.95
CA GLU A 207 -27.27 6.66 -6.77
C GLU A 207 -26.55 7.11 -5.48
N ILE A 208 -25.23 7.28 -5.51
CA ILE A 208 -24.49 7.76 -4.34
C ILE A 208 -24.84 9.22 -4.03
N ALA A 209 -24.95 10.08 -5.04
CA ALA A 209 -25.32 11.48 -4.86
C ALA A 209 -26.75 11.66 -4.34
N GLU A 210 -27.70 10.84 -4.80
CA GLU A 210 -29.09 10.79 -4.29
C GLU A 210 -29.11 10.41 -2.81
N ASN A 211 -28.46 9.31 -2.43
CA ASN A 211 -28.36 8.88 -1.03
C ASN A 211 -27.72 9.96 -0.14
N LEU A 212 -26.65 10.62 -0.62
CA LEU A 212 -26.02 11.73 0.11
C LEU A 212 -26.92 12.96 0.22
N SER A 213 -27.73 13.24 -0.80
CA SER A 213 -28.68 14.36 -0.81
C SER A 213 -29.79 14.16 0.21
N GLU A 214 -30.35 12.94 0.27
CA GLU A 214 -31.40 12.56 1.23
C GLU A 214 -30.90 12.69 2.68
N GLU A 215 -29.66 12.29 2.92
CA GLU A 215 -29.02 12.38 4.24
C GLU A 215 -28.47 13.78 4.58
N LYS A 216 -28.62 14.77 3.68
CA LYS A 216 -28.07 16.13 3.82
C LYS A 216 -26.54 16.18 3.97
N LEU A 217 -25.85 15.21 3.38
CA LEU A 217 -24.40 15.03 3.47
C LEU A 217 -23.65 15.48 2.20
N LEU A 218 -24.34 15.99 1.18
CA LEU A 218 -23.67 16.58 0.02
C LEU A 218 -22.83 17.79 0.46
N TRP A 219 -21.72 17.99 -0.25
CA TRP A 219 -20.78 19.06 0.06
C TRP A 219 -21.44 20.43 0.19
N ASN A 220 -22.36 20.79 -0.71
CA ASN A 220 -23.06 22.08 -0.70
C ASN A 220 -24.07 22.23 0.45
N GLN A 221 -24.63 21.12 0.93
CA GLN A 221 -25.56 21.09 2.06
C GLN A 221 -24.80 21.17 3.39
N LYS A 222 -23.63 20.54 3.47
CA LYS A 222 -22.69 20.64 4.61
C LYS A 222 -22.08 22.05 4.71
N HIS A 223 -21.68 22.64 3.59
CA HIS A 223 -21.00 23.93 3.52
C HIS A 223 -21.95 25.02 3.03
N LYS A 224 -23.00 25.30 3.83
CA LYS A 224 -24.13 26.20 3.52
C LYS A 224 -23.79 27.69 3.30
N SER A 225 -22.55 28.01 2.95
CA SER A 225 -21.98 29.31 2.65
C SER A 225 -20.77 29.00 1.77
N ILE A 226 -20.86 29.07 0.45
CA ILE A 226 -20.56 30.27 -0.34
C ILE A 226 -21.22 30.08 -1.71
N ILE A 227 -22.25 30.87 -2.01
CA ILE A 227 -22.59 31.32 -3.36
C ILE A 227 -22.07 32.75 -3.45
#